data_AF-A0A7Y5UY70-F1
#
_entry.id   AF-A0A7Y5UY70-F1
#
_cell.length_a   1.000
_cell.length_b   1.000
_cell.length_c   1.000
_cell.angle_alpha   90.00
_cell.angle_beta   90.00
_cell.angle_gamma   90.00
#
_symmetry.space_group_name_H-M   'P 1'
#
loop_
_entity.id
_entity.type
_entity.pdbx_description
1 polymer ?
#
loop_
_entity_poly.entity_id
_entity_poly.type
_entity_poly.pdbx_seq_one_letter_code
_entity_poly.pdbx_strand_id
1 'polypeptide(L)'
;PPGELDDQRQALLQRLAEGERVAFEAAALAEELAVWRRRYATGYATWHAAVHAEERFRPYDQLRAAPALRALANLSRLQLDVPESAAVVAASLQAERRKQCPRTDLGLVLRDQLVCPDCQLPWGAELTLRPTDALLGEARQGIAQILALLQTNAAREQIERGLAALAPDDVRVRSVETLLRTTPDDDQVIAEAASSATIELLNTLLTTRLAGRRSLAELSRRLAGKRLTRGQAAETVERWLDPEQRLGPNDLLEFEP
;
A
#
# COMPACT_ATOMS: atom_id res chain seq x y z
N PRO A 1 -11.59 21.40 30.03
CA PRO A 1 -13.03 21.16 29.76
C PRO A 1 -13.65 22.48 29.30
N PRO A 2 -14.68 22.47 28.44
CA PRO A 2 -15.33 23.71 27.99
C PRO A 2 -16.39 24.23 28.98
N GLY A 3 -16.57 25.55 29.02
CA GLY A 3 -17.71 26.23 29.66
C GLY A 3 -17.80 26.05 31.19
N GLU A 4 -19.03 25.82 31.69
CA GLU A 4 -19.38 25.72 33.12
C GLU A 4 -18.49 24.76 33.94
N LEU A 5 -17.97 23.70 33.30
CA LEU A 5 -17.07 22.76 33.96
C LEU A 5 -15.69 23.35 34.25
N ASP A 6 -15.24 24.33 33.48
CA ASP A 6 -13.99 25.04 33.77
C ASP A 6 -14.17 26.02 34.92
N ASP A 7 -15.29 26.72 34.96
CA ASP A 7 -15.64 27.63 36.07
C ASP A 7 -15.75 26.85 37.40
N GLN A 8 -16.42 25.69 37.38
CA GLN A 8 -16.49 24.78 38.53
C GLN A 8 -15.11 24.26 38.94
N ARG A 9 -14.24 23.96 37.97
CA ARG A 9 -12.85 23.55 38.25
C ARG A 9 -12.09 24.68 38.95
N GLN A 10 -12.21 25.92 38.47
CA GLN A 10 -11.53 27.07 39.07
C GLN A 10 -12.04 27.34 40.49
N ALA A 11 -13.35 27.26 40.73
CA ALA A 11 -13.93 27.40 42.06
C ALA A 11 -13.40 26.34 43.05
N LEU A 12 -13.35 25.07 42.62
CA LEU A 12 -12.78 23.97 43.43
C LEU A 12 -11.29 24.20 43.75
N LEU A 13 -10.50 24.65 42.75
CA LEU A 13 -9.08 24.96 42.94
C LEU A 13 -8.86 26.14 43.89
N GLN A 14 -9.69 27.18 43.78
CA GLN A 14 -9.63 28.34 44.66
C GLN A 14 -9.92 27.96 46.12
N ARG A 15 -10.93 27.12 46.36
CA ARG A 15 -11.24 26.61 47.71
C ARG A 15 -10.13 25.74 48.26
N LEU A 16 -9.52 24.88 47.44
CA LEU A 16 -8.35 24.09 47.84
C LEU A 16 -7.16 25.00 48.24
N ALA A 17 -7.02 26.16 47.59
CA ALA A 17 -5.97 27.13 47.91
C ALA A 17 -6.16 27.85 49.26
N GLU A 18 -7.34 27.75 49.89
CA GLU A 18 -7.61 28.28 51.23
C GLU A 18 -6.94 27.45 52.36
N GLY A 19 -6.30 26.34 52.00
CA GLY A 19 -5.44 25.56 52.88
C GLY A 19 -6.21 24.88 54.01
N GLU A 20 -5.78 25.11 55.25
CA GLU A 20 -6.31 24.42 56.44
C GLU A 20 -7.80 24.67 56.68
N ARG A 21 -8.36 25.79 56.18
CA ARG A 21 -9.80 26.06 56.26
C ARG A 21 -10.63 25.00 55.54
N VAL A 22 -10.10 24.42 54.46
CA VAL A 22 -10.78 23.38 53.69
C VAL A 22 -10.98 22.09 54.49
N ALA A 23 -10.17 21.84 55.54
CA ALA A 23 -10.31 20.66 56.40
C ALA A 23 -11.65 20.64 57.15
N PHE A 24 -12.18 21.82 57.52
CA PHE A 24 -13.49 21.94 58.15
C PHE A 24 -14.64 21.71 57.17
N GLU A 25 -14.40 21.86 55.86
CA GLU A 25 -15.38 21.71 54.78
C GLU A 25 -15.14 20.45 53.94
N ALA A 26 -14.30 19.52 54.42
CA ALA A 26 -13.78 18.40 53.63
C ALA A 26 -14.89 17.53 53.02
N ALA A 27 -15.99 17.31 53.74
CA ALA A 27 -17.13 16.53 53.24
C ALA A 27 -17.85 17.23 52.08
N ALA A 28 -18.09 18.54 52.19
CA ALA A 28 -18.74 19.33 51.14
C ALA A 28 -17.85 19.43 49.90
N LEU A 29 -16.55 19.68 50.09
CA LEU A 29 -15.59 19.69 48.99
C LEU A 29 -15.52 18.34 48.26
N ALA A 30 -15.54 17.22 49.00
CA ALA A 30 -15.54 15.89 48.42
C ALA A 30 -16.81 15.62 47.59
N GLU A 31 -17.98 16.06 48.06
CA GLU A 31 -19.24 15.94 47.33
C GLU A 31 -19.23 16.77 46.03
N GLU A 32 -18.80 18.03 46.10
CA GLU A 32 -18.69 18.88 44.91
C GLU A 32 -17.68 18.34 43.90
N LEU A 33 -16.53 17.86 44.36
CA LEU A 33 -15.54 17.20 43.50
C LEU A 33 -16.13 15.95 42.85
N ALA A 34 -16.91 15.15 43.58
CA ALA A 34 -17.57 13.97 43.03
C ALA A 34 -18.65 14.32 41.99
N VAL A 35 -19.39 15.40 42.19
CA VAL A 35 -20.34 15.92 41.19
C VAL A 35 -19.59 16.39 39.95
N TRP A 36 -18.55 17.22 40.12
CA TRP A 36 -17.73 17.73 39.03
C TRP A 36 -17.09 16.59 38.23
N ARG A 37 -16.46 15.61 38.92
CA ARG A 37 -15.83 14.45 38.28
C ARG A 37 -16.81 13.63 37.47
N ARG A 38 -18.03 13.39 37.97
CA ARG A 38 -19.08 12.67 37.22
C ARG A 38 -19.46 13.42 35.94
N ARG A 39 -19.71 14.73 36.04
CA ARG A 39 -20.05 15.56 34.87
C ARG A 39 -18.90 15.62 33.87
N TYR A 40 -17.68 15.77 34.37
CA TYR A 40 -16.47 15.74 33.56
C TYR A 40 -16.34 14.42 32.81
N ALA A 41 -16.48 13.29 33.52
CA ALA A 41 -16.36 11.96 32.94
C ALA A 41 -17.39 11.72 31.82
N THR A 42 -18.65 12.09 32.06
CA THR A 42 -19.70 12.01 31.04
C THR A 42 -19.36 12.85 29.81
N GLY A 43 -19.02 14.13 29.99
CA GLY A 43 -18.73 15.01 28.86
C GLY A 43 -17.47 14.60 28.09
N TYR A 44 -16.41 14.19 28.78
CA TYR A 44 -15.20 13.66 28.15
C TYR A 44 -15.50 12.38 27.37
N ALA A 45 -16.27 11.43 27.93
CA ALA A 45 -16.63 10.20 27.24
C ALA A 45 -17.45 10.47 25.97
N THR A 46 -18.43 11.37 26.03
CA THR A 46 -19.22 11.79 24.86
C THR A 46 -18.34 12.44 23.79
N TRP A 47 -17.48 13.38 24.17
CA TRP A 47 -16.56 14.03 23.27
C TRP A 47 -15.56 13.03 22.65
N HIS A 48 -15.00 12.13 23.46
CA HIS A 48 -14.08 11.09 23.01
C HIS A 48 -14.73 10.14 22.01
N ALA A 49 -15.97 9.71 22.27
CA ALA A 49 -16.74 8.87 21.35
C ALA A 49 -16.97 9.58 19.99
N ALA A 50 -17.27 10.89 20.00
CA ALA A 50 -17.42 11.67 18.78
C ALA A 50 -16.08 11.83 18.02
N VAL A 51 -14.99 12.09 18.74
CA VAL A 51 -13.65 12.24 18.14
C VAL A 51 -13.14 10.92 17.57
N HIS A 52 -13.43 9.78 18.19
CA HIS A 52 -13.01 8.45 17.70
C HIS A 52 -14.12 7.68 16.97
N ALA A 53 -15.20 8.37 16.57
CA ALA A 53 -16.34 7.75 15.88
C ALA A 53 -15.92 7.01 14.60
N GLU A 54 -16.52 5.86 14.35
CA GLU A 54 -16.21 5.02 13.19
C GLU A 54 -16.37 5.80 11.87
N GLU A 55 -17.36 6.68 11.78
CA GLU A 55 -17.65 7.53 10.63
C GLU A 55 -16.42 8.35 10.19
N ARG A 56 -15.60 8.83 11.14
CA ARG A 56 -14.39 9.60 10.83
C ARG A 56 -13.29 8.74 10.21
N PHE A 57 -13.28 7.44 10.50
CA PHE A 57 -12.24 6.50 10.05
C PHE A 57 -12.66 5.64 8.86
N ARG A 58 -13.98 5.51 8.62
CA ARG A 58 -14.56 4.78 7.49
C ARG A 58 -13.93 5.11 6.13
N PRO A 59 -13.60 6.39 5.80
CA PRO A 59 -12.92 6.70 4.54
C PRO A 59 -11.57 6.00 4.35
N TYR A 60 -10.80 5.75 5.43
CA TYR A 60 -9.53 5.02 5.33
C TYR A 60 -9.74 3.52 5.07
N ASP A 61 -10.79 2.93 5.65
CA ASP A 61 -11.15 1.54 5.39
C ASP A 61 -11.62 1.35 3.95
N GLN A 62 -12.37 2.31 3.40
CA GLN A 62 -12.76 2.35 1.99
C GLN A 62 -11.54 2.54 1.07
N LEU A 63 -10.60 3.41 1.45
CA LEU A 63 -9.41 3.69 0.67
C LEU A 63 -8.54 2.44 0.46
N ARG A 64 -8.49 1.52 1.43
CA ARG A 64 -7.79 0.21 1.28
C ARG A 64 -8.27 -0.61 0.09
N ALA A 65 -9.54 -0.50 -0.27
CA ALA A 65 -10.15 -1.20 -1.40
C ALA A 65 -10.12 -0.37 -2.70
N ALA A 66 -9.65 0.88 -2.65
CA ALA A 66 -9.64 1.77 -3.80
C ALA A 66 -8.80 1.19 -4.95
N PRO A 67 -9.22 1.37 -6.22
CA PRO A 67 -8.48 0.87 -7.38
C PRO A 67 -7.02 1.36 -7.41
N ALA A 68 -6.76 2.62 -7.07
CA ALA A 68 -5.41 3.18 -7.02
C ALA A 68 -4.48 2.42 -6.06
N LEU A 69 -4.92 2.10 -4.84
CA LEU A 69 -4.07 1.35 -3.91
C LEU A 69 -3.83 -0.09 -4.38
N ARG A 70 -4.82 -0.72 -5.01
CA ARG A 70 -4.65 -2.06 -5.60
C ARG A 70 -3.67 -2.02 -6.77
N ALA A 71 -3.83 -1.06 -7.68
CA ALA A 71 -2.92 -0.83 -8.80
C ALA A 71 -1.49 -0.62 -8.30
N LEU A 72 -1.29 0.30 -7.35
CA LEU A 72 0.03 0.57 -6.78
C LEU A 72 0.64 -0.66 -6.11
N ALA A 73 -0.14 -1.39 -5.30
CA ALA A 73 0.33 -2.61 -4.63
C ALA A 73 0.73 -3.72 -5.60
N ASN A 74 0.04 -3.82 -6.75
CA ASN A 74 0.40 -4.78 -7.78
C ASN A 74 1.64 -4.34 -8.56
N LEU A 75 1.69 -3.07 -8.97
CA LEU A 75 2.79 -2.51 -9.74
C LEU A 75 4.11 -2.45 -8.93
N SER A 76 4.05 -2.26 -7.61
CA SER A 76 5.24 -2.25 -6.75
C SER A 76 5.93 -3.59 -6.62
N ARG A 77 5.32 -4.68 -7.12
CA ARG A 77 5.95 -5.99 -7.24
C ARG A 77 6.83 -6.12 -8.48
N LEU A 78 6.86 -5.10 -9.35
CA LEU A 78 7.80 -5.03 -10.46
C LEU A 78 9.21 -4.85 -9.91
N GLN A 79 10.18 -5.54 -10.51
CA GLN A 79 11.60 -5.43 -10.19
C GLN A 79 12.21 -4.19 -10.88
N LEU A 80 11.61 -3.03 -10.61
CA LEU A 80 12.05 -1.73 -11.08
C LEU A 80 12.64 -0.95 -9.90
N ASP A 81 13.66 -0.15 -10.17
CA ASP A 81 14.25 0.74 -9.17
C ASP A 81 13.36 1.98 -9.00
N VAL A 82 12.32 1.85 -8.17
CA VAL A 82 11.33 2.90 -7.89
C VAL A 82 11.35 3.19 -6.40
N PRO A 83 11.21 4.45 -5.96
CA PRO A 83 11.00 4.77 -4.55
C PRO A 83 9.88 3.92 -3.94
N GLU A 84 10.03 3.50 -2.68
CA GLU A 84 9.12 2.61 -1.93
C GLU A 84 7.72 3.24 -1.68
N SER A 85 7.00 3.58 -2.74
CA SER A 85 5.73 4.31 -2.70
C SER A 85 4.59 3.48 -2.11
N ALA A 86 4.47 2.20 -2.47
CA ALA A 86 3.40 1.33 -1.98
C ALA A 86 3.48 1.07 -0.47
N ALA A 87 4.66 0.72 0.03
CA ALA A 87 4.87 0.43 1.45
C ALA A 87 4.67 1.68 2.31
N VAL A 88 5.18 2.84 1.85
CA VAL A 88 5.02 4.13 2.53
C VAL A 88 3.55 4.57 2.59
N VAL A 89 2.80 4.45 1.49
CA VAL A 89 1.37 4.80 1.48
C VAL A 89 0.57 3.85 2.38
N ALA A 90 0.86 2.54 2.34
CA ALA A 90 0.21 1.57 3.22
C ALA A 90 0.51 1.82 4.72
N ALA A 91 1.76 2.15 5.05
CA ALA A 91 2.16 2.51 6.41
C ALA A 91 1.47 3.79 6.88
N SER A 92 1.37 4.80 6.00
CA SER A 92 0.66 6.06 6.29
C SER A 92 -0.82 5.82 6.55
N LEU A 93 -1.47 5.00 5.74
CA LEU A 93 -2.87 4.61 5.93
C LEU A 93 -3.09 3.90 7.28
N GLN A 94 -2.20 2.97 7.61
CA GLN A 94 -2.25 2.27 8.89
C GLN A 94 -2.01 3.21 10.07
N ALA A 95 -1.08 4.16 9.94
CA ALA A 95 -0.79 5.15 10.98
C ALA A 95 -2.02 6.03 11.27
N GLU A 96 -2.73 6.49 10.24
CA GLU A 96 -3.99 7.22 10.42
C GLU A 96 -5.05 6.34 11.08
N ARG A 97 -5.18 5.08 10.67
CA ARG A 97 -6.16 4.16 11.26
C ARG A 97 -5.91 3.87 12.73
N ARG A 98 -4.63 3.77 13.14
CA ARG A 98 -4.21 3.56 14.55
C ARG A 98 -4.52 4.73 15.47
N LYS A 99 -4.86 5.91 14.94
CA LYS A 99 -5.35 7.04 15.74
C LYS A 99 -6.77 6.81 16.29
N GLN A 100 -7.51 5.80 15.80
CA GLN A 100 -8.79 5.44 16.42
C GLN A 100 -8.54 4.72 17.74
N CYS A 101 -9.04 5.29 18.84
CA CYS A 101 -9.00 4.62 20.14
C CYS A 101 -9.99 3.43 20.13
N PRO A 102 -9.54 2.20 20.45
CA PRO A 102 -10.40 1.01 20.45
C PRO A 102 -11.28 0.90 21.71
N ARG A 103 -11.02 1.73 22.72
CA ARG A 103 -11.67 1.64 24.03
C ARG A 103 -13.15 2.02 23.99
N THR A 104 -13.99 1.16 24.54
CA THR A 104 -15.45 1.34 24.62
C THR A 104 -15.97 1.57 26.05
N ASP A 105 -15.19 1.23 27.08
CA ASP A 105 -15.57 1.23 28.50
C ASP A 105 -15.11 2.46 29.29
N LEU A 106 -14.88 3.57 28.59
CA LEU A 106 -14.19 4.75 29.11
C LEU A 106 -14.83 5.33 30.38
N GLY A 107 -16.16 5.23 30.54
CA GLY A 107 -16.87 5.73 31.72
C GLY A 107 -16.45 5.08 33.05
N LEU A 108 -15.94 3.84 33.04
CA LEU A 108 -15.42 3.18 34.24
C LEU A 108 -14.02 3.68 34.59
N VAL A 109 -13.16 3.84 33.58
CA VAL A 109 -11.78 4.32 33.72
C VAL A 109 -11.74 5.76 34.24
N LEU A 110 -12.70 6.59 33.81
CA LEU A 110 -12.75 8.00 34.20
C LEU A 110 -13.11 8.24 35.68
N ARG A 111 -13.39 7.18 36.45
CA ARG A 111 -13.56 7.29 37.91
C ARG A 111 -12.24 7.62 38.61
N ASP A 112 -11.16 7.05 38.09
CA ASP A 112 -9.82 7.12 38.69
C ASP A 112 -8.84 7.96 37.85
N GLN A 113 -9.14 8.18 36.57
CA GLN A 113 -8.32 8.99 35.65
C GLN A 113 -9.16 10.07 34.96
N LEU A 114 -8.54 11.17 34.52
CA LEU A 114 -9.25 12.25 33.83
C LEU A 114 -9.06 12.22 32.30
N VAL A 115 -8.28 11.27 31.79
CA VAL A 115 -7.95 11.11 30.37
C VAL A 115 -7.95 9.62 30.04
N CYS A 116 -8.29 9.26 28.80
CA CYS A 116 -8.18 7.89 28.32
C CYS A 116 -6.72 7.39 28.39
N PRO A 117 -6.44 6.24 29.01
CA PRO A 117 -5.06 5.72 29.13
C PRO A 117 -4.47 5.26 27.80
N ASP A 118 -5.32 4.89 26.83
CA ASP A 118 -4.87 4.29 25.56
C ASP A 118 -4.47 5.36 24.54
N CYS A 119 -5.32 6.37 24.34
CA CYS A 119 -5.06 7.44 23.37
C CYS A 119 -4.47 8.71 23.99
N GLN A 120 -4.58 8.87 25.32
CA GLN A 120 -4.08 10.01 26.10
C GLN A 120 -4.55 11.38 25.60
N LEU A 121 -5.63 11.43 24.80
CA LEU A 121 -6.09 12.65 24.14
C LEU A 121 -6.84 13.55 25.14
N PRO A 122 -6.33 14.76 25.46
CA PRO A 122 -6.99 15.67 26.41
C PRO A 122 -8.33 16.20 25.87
N TRP A 123 -9.28 16.49 26.76
CA TRP A 123 -10.57 17.03 26.33
C TRP A 123 -10.42 18.32 25.54
N GLY A 124 -10.90 18.32 24.30
CA GLY A 124 -10.91 19.48 23.41
C GLY A 124 -9.68 19.54 22.51
N ALA A 125 -8.73 18.62 22.66
CA ALA A 125 -7.63 18.48 21.73
C ALA A 125 -8.16 18.05 20.35
N GLU A 126 -7.59 18.61 19.30
CA GLU A 126 -7.94 18.23 17.94
C GLU A 126 -7.23 16.94 17.54
N LEU A 127 -7.99 15.93 17.11
CA LEU A 127 -7.41 14.75 16.47
C LEU A 127 -7.27 15.00 14.97
N THR A 128 -6.07 15.43 14.57
CA THR A 128 -5.74 15.70 13.17
C THR A 128 -5.58 14.39 12.40
N LEU A 129 -6.48 14.21 11.44
CA LEU A 129 -6.49 13.10 10.50
C LEU A 129 -6.01 13.60 9.14
N ARG A 130 -5.08 12.88 8.52
CA ARG A 130 -4.56 13.25 7.21
C ARG A 130 -5.64 13.05 6.14
N PRO A 131 -5.94 14.02 5.27
CA PRO A 131 -6.96 13.85 4.23
C PRO A 131 -6.71 12.62 3.35
N THR A 132 -7.75 11.83 3.09
CA THR A 132 -7.66 10.63 2.23
C THR A 132 -7.22 10.97 0.81
N ASP A 133 -7.61 12.14 0.29
CA ASP A 133 -7.22 12.59 -1.05
C ASP A 133 -5.71 12.81 -1.16
N ALA A 134 -5.03 13.18 -0.06
CA ALA A 134 -3.59 13.31 -0.05
C ALA A 134 -2.89 11.95 -0.16
N LEU A 135 -3.40 10.92 0.54
CA LEU A 135 -2.92 9.54 0.44
C LEU A 135 -3.19 8.95 -0.96
N LEU A 136 -4.35 9.26 -1.54
CA LEU A 136 -4.70 8.86 -2.90
C LEU A 136 -3.80 9.54 -3.94
N GLY A 137 -3.48 10.82 -3.74
CA GLY A 137 -2.54 11.57 -4.58
C GLY A 137 -1.14 10.97 -4.57
N GLU A 138 -0.62 10.61 -3.39
CA GLU A 138 0.66 9.88 -3.28
C GLU A 138 0.62 8.54 -4.00
N ALA A 139 -0.50 7.82 -3.91
CA ALA A 139 -0.64 6.54 -4.57
C ALA A 139 -0.58 6.68 -6.10
N ARG A 140 -1.33 7.65 -6.65
CA ARG A 140 -1.33 7.98 -8.09
C ARG A 140 0.03 8.47 -8.57
N GLN A 141 0.73 9.25 -7.75
CA GLN A 141 2.10 9.65 -8.07
C GLN A 141 3.04 8.44 -8.16
N GLY A 142 2.93 7.48 -7.24
CA GLY A 142 3.68 6.22 -7.31
C GLY A 142 3.37 5.41 -8.58
N ILE A 143 2.09 5.28 -8.93
CA ILE A 143 1.65 4.63 -10.18
C ILE A 143 2.26 5.33 -11.39
N ALA A 144 2.17 6.66 -11.46
CA ALA A 144 2.69 7.45 -12.57
C ALA A 144 4.20 7.26 -12.75
N GLN A 145 4.97 7.20 -11.64
CA GLN A 145 6.40 6.93 -11.69
C GLN A 145 6.70 5.53 -12.26
N ILE A 146 5.97 4.50 -11.83
CA ILE A 146 6.16 3.13 -12.32
C ILE A 146 5.80 3.04 -13.82
N LEU A 147 4.67 3.61 -14.23
CA LEU A 147 4.26 3.60 -15.64
C LEU A 147 5.25 4.38 -16.52
N ALA A 148 5.77 5.51 -16.05
CA ALA A 148 6.79 6.27 -16.78
C ALA A 148 8.06 5.45 -17.02
N LEU A 149 8.48 4.63 -16.05
CA LEU A 149 9.62 3.72 -16.21
C LEU A 149 9.37 2.63 -17.25
N LEU A 150 8.17 2.01 -17.23
CA LEU A 150 7.76 1.03 -18.24
C LEU A 150 7.70 1.63 -19.66
N GLN A 151 7.39 2.91 -19.76
CA GLN A 151 7.28 3.64 -21.02
C GLN A 151 8.62 4.20 -21.54
N THR A 152 9.72 4.02 -20.81
CA THR A 152 11.05 4.37 -21.34
C THR A 152 11.37 3.55 -22.60
N ASN A 153 12.05 4.16 -23.58
CA ASN A 153 12.36 3.48 -24.85
C ASN A 153 13.04 2.11 -24.64
N ALA A 154 13.99 2.03 -23.70
CA ALA A 154 14.70 0.80 -23.41
C ALA A 154 13.79 -0.30 -22.84
N ALA A 155 12.97 0.02 -21.83
CA ALA A 155 12.02 -0.95 -21.25
C ALA A 155 10.98 -1.38 -22.28
N ARG A 156 10.45 -0.41 -23.04
CA ARG A 156 9.44 -0.65 -24.06
C ARG A 156 9.95 -1.57 -25.18
N GLU A 157 11.12 -1.31 -25.74
CA GLU A 157 11.73 -2.17 -26.77
C GLU A 157 12.00 -3.59 -26.26
N GLN A 158 12.39 -3.73 -24.99
CA GLN A 158 12.62 -5.04 -24.38
C GLN A 158 11.32 -5.81 -24.19
N ILE A 159 10.28 -5.14 -23.66
CA ILE A 159 8.95 -5.71 -23.49
C ILE A 159 8.37 -6.11 -24.85
N GLU A 160 8.36 -5.21 -25.84
CA GLU A 160 7.80 -5.47 -27.17
C GLU A 160 8.48 -6.65 -27.86
N ARG A 161 9.81 -6.77 -27.78
CA ARG A 161 10.55 -7.92 -28.32
C ARG A 161 10.17 -9.24 -27.65
N GLY A 162 10.07 -9.26 -26.32
CA GLY A 162 9.72 -10.49 -25.63
C GLY A 162 8.24 -10.84 -25.79
N LEU A 163 7.34 -9.86 -25.93
CA LEU A 163 5.94 -10.11 -26.29
C LEU A 163 5.80 -10.74 -27.69
N ALA A 164 6.64 -10.34 -28.65
CA ALA A 164 6.63 -10.92 -30.00
C ALA A 164 7.02 -12.41 -30.04
N ALA A 165 7.69 -12.91 -29.00
CA ALA A 165 8.04 -14.33 -28.86
C ALA A 165 6.90 -15.18 -28.24
N LEU A 166 5.82 -14.54 -27.76
CA LEU A 166 4.67 -15.22 -27.15
C LEU A 166 3.57 -15.50 -28.19
N ALA A 167 2.65 -16.39 -27.83
CA ALA A 167 1.49 -16.66 -28.66
C ALA A 167 0.57 -15.43 -28.77
N PRO A 168 0.06 -15.08 -29.98
CA PRO A 168 -0.80 -13.90 -30.17
C PRO A 168 -2.08 -13.87 -29.31
N ASP A 169 -2.60 -15.04 -28.93
CA ASP A 169 -3.84 -15.16 -28.17
C ASP A 169 -3.65 -15.15 -26.64
N ASP A 170 -2.42 -14.94 -26.16
CA ASP A 170 -2.14 -14.87 -24.73
C ASP A 170 -2.77 -13.62 -24.10
N VAL A 171 -3.70 -13.82 -23.17
CA VAL A 171 -4.43 -12.74 -22.48
C VAL A 171 -3.48 -11.78 -21.77
N ARG A 172 -2.34 -12.27 -21.28
CA ARG A 172 -1.34 -11.45 -20.57
C ARG A 172 -0.70 -10.42 -21.50
N VAL A 173 -0.54 -10.73 -22.79
CA VAL A 173 0.00 -9.80 -23.79
C VAL A 173 -0.89 -8.55 -23.85
N ARG A 174 -2.22 -8.73 -23.95
CA ARG A 174 -3.16 -7.61 -23.98
C ARG A 174 -3.11 -6.77 -22.71
N SER A 175 -2.96 -7.41 -21.54
CA SER A 175 -2.81 -6.69 -20.27
C SER A 175 -1.52 -5.88 -20.22
N VAL A 176 -0.40 -6.43 -20.67
CA VAL A 176 0.86 -5.68 -20.76
C VAL A 176 0.73 -4.50 -21.73
N GLU A 177 0.19 -4.72 -22.93
CA GLU A 177 -0.03 -3.64 -23.89
C GLU A 177 -0.99 -2.57 -23.36
N THR A 178 -1.97 -2.96 -22.54
CA THR A 178 -2.87 -2.02 -21.85
C THR A 178 -2.05 -1.16 -20.90
N LEU A 179 -1.25 -1.75 -20.00
CA LEU A 179 -0.36 -1.00 -19.10
C LEU A 179 0.59 -0.05 -19.84
N LEU A 180 1.13 -0.45 -20.99
CA LEU A 180 2.02 0.40 -21.79
C LEU A 180 1.31 1.58 -22.46
N ARG A 181 0.01 1.49 -22.70
CA ARG A 181 -0.80 2.54 -23.37
C ARG A 181 -1.60 3.40 -22.39
N THR A 182 -1.88 2.89 -21.19
CA THR A 182 -2.73 3.56 -20.20
C THR A 182 -2.05 4.78 -19.57
N THR A 183 -2.82 5.83 -19.35
CA THR A 183 -2.40 7.01 -18.60
C THR A 183 -2.59 6.79 -17.10
N PRO A 184 -1.84 7.48 -16.22
CA PRO A 184 -1.90 7.27 -14.77
C PRO A 184 -3.26 7.58 -14.11
N ASP A 185 -4.21 8.20 -14.84
CA ASP A 185 -5.50 8.63 -14.30
C ASP A 185 -6.57 7.53 -14.30
N ASP A 186 -6.34 6.41 -14.98
CA ASP A 186 -7.30 5.30 -15.07
C ASP A 186 -6.98 4.18 -14.06
N ASP A 187 -7.18 4.49 -12.78
CA ASP A 187 -6.86 3.61 -11.65
C ASP A 187 -7.48 2.21 -11.79
N GLN A 188 -8.68 2.10 -12.35
CA GLN A 188 -9.40 0.84 -12.50
C GLN A 188 -8.80 -0.02 -13.61
N VAL A 189 -8.56 0.56 -14.79
CA VAL A 189 -7.92 -0.17 -15.90
C VAL A 189 -6.52 -0.63 -15.50
N ILE A 190 -5.76 0.21 -14.79
CA ILE A 190 -4.42 -0.16 -14.30
C ILE A 190 -4.52 -1.31 -13.30
N ALA A 191 -5.46 -1.25 -12.34
CA ALA A 191 -5.63 -2.31 -11.35
C ALA A 191 -5.99 -3.67 -11.98
N GLU A 192 -6.81 -3.67 -13.03
CA GLU A 192 -7.21 -4.87 -13.76
C GLU A 192 -6.06 -5.42 -14.63
N ALA A 193 -5.34 -4.54 -15.32
CA ALA A 193 -4.24 -4.93 -16.19
C ALA A 193 -3.01 -5.38 -15.38
N ALA A 194 -2.76 -4.81 -14.20
CA ALA A 194 -1.69 -5.18 -13.28
C ALA A 194 -2.00 -6.45 -12.47
N SER A 195 -2.50 -7.51 -13.10
CA SER A 195 -2.72 -8.81 -12.44
C SER A 195 -1.40 -9.50 -12.08
N SER A 196 -1.39 -10.39 -11.09
CA SER A 196 -0.18 -11.13 -10.68
C SER A 196 0.54 -11.80 -11.87
N ALA A 197 -0.20 -12.43 -12.77
CA ALA A 197 0.36 -13.07 -13.96
C ALA A 197 0.98 -12.08 -14.96
N THR A 198 0.40 -10.88 -15.08
CA THR A 198 0.95 -9.80 -15.91
C THR A 198 2.23 -9.23 -15.30
N ILE A 199 2.27 -9.06 -13.98
CA ILE A 199 3.46 -8.59 -13.26
C ILE A 199 4.60 -9.62 -13.34
N GLU A 200 4.30 -10.91 -13.19
CA GLU A 200 5.29 -11.98 -13.36
C GLU A 200 5.84 -12.03 -14.79
N LEU A 201 4.97 -11.85 -15.80
CA LEU A 201 5.39 -11.73 -17.19
C LEU A 201 6.29 -10.52 -17.39
N LEU A 202 5.89 -9.33 -16.91
CA LEU A 202 6.70 -8.11 -17.01
C LEU A 202 8.06 -8.26 -16.34
N ASN A 203 8.11 -8.83 -15.13
CA ASN A 203 9.39 -9.11 -14.46
C ASN A 203 10.27 -10.05 -15.27
N THR A 204 9.68 -11.08 -15.89
CA THR A 204 10.42 -11.96 -16.81
C THR A 204 10.95 -11.15 -17.98
N LEU A 205 10.09 -10.43 -18.71
CA LEU A 205 10.49 -9.65 -19.90
C LEU A 205 11.58 -8.61 -19.59
N LEU A 206 11.46 -7.89 -18.47
CA LEU A 206 12.40 -6.86 -18.04
C LEU A 206 13.74 -7.43 -17.56
N THR A 207 13.78 -8.68 -17.11
CA THR A 207 15.02 -9.34 -16.65
C THR A 207 15.63 -10.25 -17.71
N THR A 208 14.85 -10.74 -18.67
CA THR A 208 15.34 -11.59 -19.76
C THR A 208 16.32 -10.81 -20.61
N ARG A 209 17.55 -11.30 -20.66
CA ARG A 209 18.60 -10.80 -21.55
C ARG A 209 18.58 -11.64 -22.83
N LEU A 210 18.97 -11.03 -23.94
CA LEU A 210 19.26 -11.79 -25.16
C LEU A 210 20.46 -12.71 -24.87
N ALA A 211 20.23 -14.01 -24.78
CA ALA A 211 21.25 -14.96 -24.38
C ALA A 211 22.15 -15.40 -25.56
N GLY A 212 21.69 -15.18 -26.79
CA GLY A 212 22.54 -15.34 -27.97
C GLY A 212 21.77 -15.29 -29.28
N ARG A 213 22.55 -15.19 -30.37
CA ARG A 213 22.06 -15.34 -31.73
C ARG A 213 22.37 -16.72 -32.27
N ARG A 214 21.51 -17.24 -33.13
CA ARG A 214 21.63 -18.57 -33.73
C ARG A 214 21.39 -18.50 -35.23
N SER A 215 22.35 -18.95 -36.01
CA SER A 215 22.23 -18.99 -37.48
C SER A 215 21.50 -20.25 -37.93
N LEU A 216 20.38 -20.07 -38.62
CA LEU A 216 19.62 -21.17 -39.25
C LEU A 216 20.44 -21.83 -40.36
N ALA A 217 21.28 -21.09 -41.08
CA ALA A 217 22.23 -21.64 -42.03
C ALA A 217 23.21 -22.64 -41.38
N GLU A 218 23.66 -22.38 -40.15
CA GLU A 218 24.51 -23.32 -39.41
C GLU A 218 23.76 -24.59 -39.02
N LEU A 219 22.53 -24.46 -38.52
CA LEU A 219 21.69 -25.62 -38.20
C LEU A 219 21.42 -26.45 -39.46
N SER A 220 21.10 -25.78 -40.57
CA SER A 220 20.89 -26.41 -41.87
C SER A 220 22.11 -27.22 -42.30
N ARG A 221 23.33 -26.67 -42.20
CA ARG A 221 24.58 -27.43 -42.47
C ARG A 221 24.74 -28.65 -41.57
N ARG A 222 24.27 -28.62 -40.33
CA ARG A 222 24.38 -29.74 -39.39
C ARG A 222 23.39 -30.86 -39.70
N LEU A 223 22.24 -30.55 -40.29
CA LEU A 223 21.15 -31.51 -40.55
C LEU A 223 21.06 -31.96 -42.03
N ALA A 224 21.35 -31.08 -42.98
CA ALA A 224 21.15 -31.32 -44.40
C ALA A 224 21.97 -32.53 -44.92
N GLY A 225 21.31 -33.39 -45.69
CA GLY A 225 21.93 -34.57 -46.31
C GLY A 225 22.26 -35.73 -45.35
N LYS A 226 21.95 -35.61 -44.04
CA LYS A 226 22.19 -36.67 -43.05
C LYS A 226 20.94 -37.50 -42.80
N ARG A 227 21.12 -38.82 -42.65
CA ARG A 227 20.08 -39.73 -42.15
C ARG A 227 20.24 -39.85 -40.64
N LEU A 228 19.39 -39.17 -39.89
CA LEU A 228 19.40 -39.15 -38.43
C LEU A 228 18.13 -39.81 -37.89
N THR A 229 18.22 -40.46 -36.73
CA THR A 229 17.03 -40.83 -35.98
C THR A 229 16.39 -39.58 -35.35
N ARG A 230 15.11 -39.66 -34.94
CA ARG A 230 14.42 -38.55 -34.27
C ARG A 230 15.19 -38.03 -33.05
N GLY A 231 15.75 -38.94 -32.25
CA GLY A 231 16.55 -38.59 -31.06
C GLY A 231 17.81 -37.82 -31.43
N GLN A 232 18.53 -38.26 -32.45
CA GLN A 232 19.75 -37.59 -32.93
C GLN A 232 19.47 -36.21 -33.52
N ALA A 233 18.35 -36.05 -34.23
CA ALA A 233 17.94 -34.75 -34.75
C ALA A 233 17.59 -33.77 -33.61
N ALA A 234 16.81 -34.22 -32.62
CA ALA A 234 16.48 -33.40 -31.44
C ALA A 234 17.74 -33.00 -30.66
N GLU A 235 18.63 -33.94 -30.40
CA GLU A 235 19.90 -33.68 -29.70
C GLU A 235 20.80 -32.70 -30.46
N THR A 236 20.82 -32.78 -31.79
CA THR A 236 21.58 -31.85 -32.64
C THR A 236 21.03 -30.43 -32.55
N VAL A 237 19.70 -30.29 -32.56
CA VAL A 237 19.03 -28.99 -32.39
C VAL A 237 19.26 -28.45 -30.97
N GLU A 238 19.12 -29.28 -29.95
CA GLU A 238 19.31 -28.91 -28.54
C GLU A 238 20.74 -28.42 -28.26
N ARG A 239 21.76 -29.16 -28.71
CA ARG A 239 23.17 -28.72 -28.62
C ARG A 239 23.49 -27.48 -29.46
N TRP A 240 22.72 -27.22 -30.51
CA TRP A 240 22.89 -26.00 -31.30
C TRP A 240 22.21 -24.80 -30.63
N LEU A 241 21.03 -25.00 -30.03
CA LEU A 241 20.34 -23.99 -29.24
C LEU A 241 21.18 -23.61 -28.01
N ASP A 242 21.68 -24.59 -27.27
CA ASP A 242 22.46 -24.39 -26.05
C ASP A 242 23.78 -25.19 -26.06
N PRO A 243 24.83 -24.69 -26.75
CA PRO A 243 26.11 -25.38 -26.83
C PRO A 243 26.87 -25.44 -25.49
N GLU A 244 26.60 -24.50 -24.57
CA GLU A 244 27.28 -24.41 -23.28
C GLU A 244 26.45 -24.95 -22.11
N GLN A 245 25.19 -25.35 -22.34
CA GLN A 245 24.23 -25.77 -21.32
C GLN A 245 24.00 -24.70 -20.24
N ARG A 246 23.95 -23.43 -20.67
CA ARG A 246 23.80 -22.27 -19.78
C ARG A 246 22.47 -21.56 -19.94
N LEU A 247 21.66 -21.93 -20.94
CA LEU A 247 20.41 -21.25 -21.21
C LEU A 247 19.34 -21.70 -20.24
N GLY A 248 18.69 -20.73 -19.60
CA GLY A 248 17.46 -20.94 -18.86
C GLY A 248 16.27 -21.14 -19.82
N PRO A 249 15.16 -21.72 -19.34
CA PRO A 249 13.97 -21.96 -20.16
C PRO A 249 13.30 -20.69 -20.71
N ASN A 250 13.64 -19.51 -20.16
CA ASN A 250 13.05 -18.21 -20.53
C ASN A 250 14.05 -17.28 -21.23
N ASP A 251 15.23 -17.78 -21.60
CA ASP A 251 16.24 -16.99 -22.29
C ASP A 251 15.85 -16.73 -23.74
N LEU A 252 15.95 -15.47 -24.18
CA LEU A 252 15.63 -15.09 -25.54
C LEU A 252 16.79 -15.46 -26.48
N LEU A 253 16.45 -16.24 -27.52
CA LEU A 253 17.32 -16.52 -28.66
C LEU A 253 16.79 -15.81 -29.91
N GLU A 254 17.69 -15.17 -30.63
CA GLU A 254 17.39 -14.54 -31.92
C GLU A 254 17.90 -15.44 -33.06
N PHE A 255 17.06 -15.71 -34.05
CA PHE A 255 17.39 -16.59 -35.16
C PHE A 255 17.69 -15.78 -36.43
N GLU A 256 18.92 -15.88 -36.91
CA GLU A 256 19.33 -15.29 -38.18
C GLU A 256 19.06 -16.30 -39.32
N PRO A 257 18.53 -15.85 -40.47
CA PRO A 257 18.27 -16.71 -41.62
C PRO A 257 19.51 -17.41 -42.17
#